data_AF-A0A2H9LGS8-F1
#
_entry.id   AF-A0A2H9LGS8-F1
#
_cell.length_a   1.000
_cell.length_b   1.000
_cell.length_c   1.000
_cell.angle_alpha   90.00
_cell.angle_beta   90.00
_cell.angle_gamma   90.00
#
_symmetry.space_group_name_H-M   'P 1'
#
loop_
_entity.id
_entity.type
_entity.pdbx_description
1 polymer ?
#
loop_
_entity_poly.entity_id
_entity_poly.type
_entity_poly.pdbx_seq_one_letter_code
_entity_poly.pdbx_strand_id
1 'polypeptide(L)'
;MSNLKIGVLPLFCIILAQTVKISEELGELCSEVLAHNSLQRKEKLENYNEANIQEEFADVIITTLLLAKSMNIDVEKVLEKKIEKINKFWNG
;
A
#
# COMPACT_ATOMS: atom_id res chain seq x y z
N MET A 1 -25.64 28.15 17.34
CA MET A 1 -25.11 26.77 17.31
C MET A 1 -24.76 26.43 15.87
N SER A 2 -23.52 25.99 15.69
CA SER A 2 -22.74 25.95 14.46
C SER A 2 -23.26 24.99 13.39
N ASN A 3 -23.18 25.44 12.14
CA ASN A 3 -23.37 24.69 10.90
C ASN A 3 -22.55 23.39 10.92
N LEU A 4 -23.22 22.25 11.09
CA LEU A 4 -22.62 20.93 10.92
C LEU A 4 -22.45 20.68 9.41
N LYS A 5 -21.21 20.70 8.94
CA LYS A 5 -20.83 20.41 7.55
C LYS A 5 -21.14 18.94 7.22
N ILE A 6 -22.35 18.67 6.75
CA ILE A 6 -22.83 17.34 6.30
C ILE A 6 -22.08 16.82 5.04
N GLY A 7 -21.18 17.61 4.44
CA GLY A 7 -20.40 17.20 3.26
C GLY A 7 -19.05 16.53 3.50
N VAL A 8 -18.55 16.44 4.75
CA VAL A 8 -17.15 15.98 5.02
C VAL A 8 -17.09 14.54 5.57
N LEU A 9 -18.21 14.03 6.06
CA LEU A 9 -18.30 12.70 6.69
C LEU A 9 -17.94 11.51 5.77
N PRO A 10 -18.38 11.46 4.49
CA PRO A 10 -18.09 10.29 3.65
C PRO A 10 -16.61 10.17 3.26
N LEU A 11 -15.90 11.30 3.09
CA LEU A 11 -14.49 11.28 2.69
C LEU A 11 -13.56 10.79 3.82
N PHE A 12 -13.85 11.17 5.06
CA PHE A 12 -13.06 10.71 6.22
C PHE A 12 -13.17 9.18 6.41
N CYS A 13 -14.37 8.62 6.25
CA CYS A 13 -14.57 7.17 6.31
C CYS A 13 -13.78 6.43 5.21
N ILE A 14 -13.70 6.99 4.01
CA ILE A 14 -12.95 6.39 2.88
C ILE A 14 -11.44 6.35 3.16
N ILE A 15 -10.86 7.43 3.70
CA ILE A 15 -9.44 7.48 4.03
C ILE A 15 -9.07 6.41 5.08
N LEU A 16 -9.88 6.28 6.13
CA LEU A 16 -9.64 5.28 7.16
C LEU A 16 -9.81 3.85 6.63
N ALA A 17 -10.84 3.59 5.82
CA ALA A 17 -11.05 2.29 5.20
C ALA A 17 -9.89 1.90 4.29
N GLN A 18 -9.39 2.82 3.46
CA GLN A 18 -8.23 2.58 2.61
C GLN A 18 -6.94 2.35 3.41
N THR A 19 -6.79 3.03 4.55
CA THR A 19 -5.65 2.79 5.45
C THR A 19 -5.67 1.37 6.03
N VAL A 20 -6.85 0.89 6.43
CA VAL A 20 -7.02 -0.50 6.88
C VAL A 20 -6.75 -1.47 5.74
N LYS A 21 -7.25 -1.19 4.53
CA LYS A 21 -7.03 -2.04 3.34
C LYS A 21 -5.55 -2.21 3.01
N ILE A 22 -4.74 -1.14 3.09
CA ILE A 22 -3.27 -1.26 2.93
C ILE A 22 -2.66 -2.24 3.95
N SER A 23 -3.17 -2.25 5.18
CA SER A 23 -2.64 -3.15 6.22
C SER A 23 -2.99 -4.62 5.95
N GLU A 24 -4.14 -4.87 5.32
CA GLU A 24 -4.57 -6.19 4.85
C GLU A 24 -3.64 -6.67 3.72
N GLU A 25 -3.50 -5.92 2.62
CA GLU A 25 -2.66 -6.30 1.47
C GLU A 25 -1.19 -6.47 1.88
N LEU A 26 -0.69 -5.61 2.77
CA LEU A 26 0.68 -5.74 3.26
C LEU A 26 0.86 -7.04 4.06
N GLY A 27 -0.15 -7.45 4.82
CA GLY A 27 -0.16 -8.71 5.54
C GLY A 27 -0.15 -9.92 4.60
N GLU A 28 -0.91 -9.86 3.52
CA GLU A 28 -0.98 -10.88 2.48
C GLU A 28 0.35 -10.97 1.72
N LEU A 29 0.93 -9.85 1.30
CA LEU A 29 2.28 -9.79 0.75
C LEU A 29 3.33 -10.36 1.71
N CYS A 30 3.26 -10.06 3.01
CA CYS A 30 4.17 -10.65 4.00
C CYS A 30 4.03 -12.17 4.08
N SER A 31 2.81 -12.71 3.97
CA SER A 31 2.57 -14.14 3.92
C SER A 31 3.23 -14.77 2.70
N GLU A 32 3.07 -14.17 1.51
CA GLU A 32 3.65 -14.67 0.27
C GLU A 32 5.19 -14.54 0.23
N VAL A 33 5.77 -13.48 0.79
CA VAL A 33 7.22 -13.35 0.95
C VAL A 33 7.78 -14.46 1.84
N LEU A 34 7.11 -14.79 2.95
CA LEU A 34 7.53 -15.91 3.80
C LEU A 34 7.40 -17.25 3.08
N ALA A 35 6.34 -17.45 2.30
CA ALA A 35 6.16 -18.65 1.49
C ALA A 35 7.28 -18.78 0.43
N HIS A 36 7.55 -17.70 -0.31
CA HIS A 36 8.63 -17.64 -1.30
C HIS A 36 10.00 -17.99 -0.71
N ASN A 37 10.28 -17.53 0.53
CA ASN A 37 11.54 -17.82 1.23
C ASN A 37 11.54 -19.17 1.98
N SER A 38 10.52 -20.02 1.80
CA SER A 38 10.39 -21.31 2.49
C SER A 38 10.36 -21.21 4.03
N LEU A 39 9.91 -20.08 4.57
CA LEU A 39 9.84 -19.79 6.01
C LEU A 39 8.44 -20.05 6.61
N GLN A 40 7.51 -20.63 5.83
CA GLN A 40 6.17 -21.01 6.27
C GLN A 40 6.03 -22.50 6.61
N ARG A 41 4.93 -22.86 7.30
CA ARG A 41 4.58 -24.26 7.59
C ARG A 41 4.40 -25.05 6.29
N LYS A 42 4.82 -26.33 6.29
CA LYS A 42 4.82 -27.21 5.09
C LYS A 42 3.49 -27.21 4.32
N GLU A 43 2.37 -27.26 5.02
CA GLU A 43 1.01 -27.23 4.43
C GLU A 43 0.74 -26.00 3.55
N LYS A 44 1.38 -24.86 3.84
CA LYS A 44 1.27 -23.65 3.01
C LYS A 44 2.23 -23.63 1.85
N LEU A 45 3.42 -24.21 2.01
CA LEU A 45 4.43 -24.30 0.93
C LEU A 45 3.99 -25.23 -0.20
N GLU A 46 3.19 -26.25 0.10
CA GLU A 46 2.60 -27.15 -0.92
C GLU A 46 1.65 -26.43 -1.88
N ASN A 47 1.11 -25.28 -1.48
CA ASN A 47 0.20 -24.45 -2.29
C ASN A 47 0.85 -23.15 -2.79
N TYR A 48 2.18 -23.03 -2.68
CA TYR A 48 2.88 -21.83 -3.12
C TYR A 48 2.81 -21.66 -4.63
N ASN A 49 2.45 -20.45 -5.07
CA ASN A 49 2.41 -20.05 -6.47
C ASN A 49 3.10 -18.70 -6.64
N GLU A 50 4.08 -18.64 -7.55
CA GLU A 50 4.84 -17.41 -7.83
C GLU A 50 3.97 -16.29 -8.44
N ALA A 51 2.82 -16.62 -9.04
CA ALA A 51 1.86 -15.60 -9.48
C ALA A 51 1.26 -14.83 -8.29
N ASN A 52 1.07 -15.49 -7.15
CA ASN A 52 0.45 -14.87 -5.98
C ASN A 52 1.31 -13.72 -5.45
N ILE A 53 2.63 -13.93 -5.27
CA ILE A 53 3.50 -12.86 -4.77
C ILE A 53 3.51 -11.63 -5.70
N GLN A 54 3.40 -11.82 -7.02
CA GLN A 54 3.33 -10.70 -7.97
C GLN A 54 2.02 -9.91 -7.84
N GLU A 55 0.90 -10.61 -7.66
CA GLU A 55 -0.42 -10.01 -7.42
C GLU A 55 -0.42 -9.21 -6.11
N GLU A 56 0.10 -9.78 -5.03
CA GLU A 56 0.19 -9.09 -3.73
C GLU A 56 1.06 -7.82 -3.78
N PHE A 57 2.15 -7.84 -4.57
CA PHE A 57 2.93 -6.62 -4.81
C PHE A 57 2.10 -5.54 -5.52
N ALA A 58 1.30 -5.93 -6.52
CA ALA A 58 0.45 -5.01 -7.25
C ALA A 58 -0.65 -4.43 -6.34
N ASP A 59 -1.28 -5.26 -5.51
CA ASP A 59 -2.36 -4.85 -4.61
C ASP A 59 -1.88 -3.81 -3.59
N VAL A 60 -0.73 -4.05 -2.93
CA VAL A 60 -0.13 -3.06 -2.02
C VAL A 60 0.14 -1.72 -2.70
N ILE A 61 0.66 -1.73 -3.94
CA ILE A 61 0.92 -0.51 -4.72
C ILE A 61 -0.41 0.20 -5.02
N ILE A 62 -1.39 -0.51 -5.55
CA ILE A 62 -2.69 0.05 -5.94
C ILE A 62 -3.41 0.64 -4.73
N THR A 63 -3.49 -0.08 -3.61
CA THR A 63 -4.17 0.43 -2.40
C THR A 63 -3.48 1.66 -1.83
N THR A 64 -2.15 1.71 -1.92
CA THR A 64 -1.37 2.90 -1.53
C THR A 64 -1.69 4.11 -2.42
N LEU A 65 -1.75 3.91 -3.74
CA LEU A 65 -2.08 4.97 -4.70
C LEU A 65 -3.54 5.45 -4.53
N LEU A 66 -4.47 4.53 -4.23
CA LEU A 66 -5.86 4.88 -3.94
C LEU A 66 -6.01 5.75 -2.69
N LEU A 67 -5.25 5.44 -1.62
CA LEU A 67 -5.20 6.28 -0.43
C LEU A 67 -4.67 7.68 -0.73
N ALA A 68 -3.55 7.75 -1.46
CA ALA A 68 -2.97 9.04 -1.84
C ALA A 68 -3.95 9.87 -2.68
N LYS A 69 -4.68 9.24 -3.61
CA LYS A 69 -5.73 9.88 -4.40
C LYS A 69 -6.87 10.41 -3.52
N SER A 70 -7.36 9.63 -2.55
CA SER A 70 -8.39 10.08 -1.60
C SER A 70 -7.95 11.25 -0.72
N MET A 71 -6.65 11.34 -0.44
CA MET A 71 -6.04 12.45 0.29
C MET A 71 -5.65 13.64 -0.60
N ASN A 72 -5.95 13.57 -1.91
CA ASN A 72 -5.60 14.56 -2.91
C ASN A 72 -4.08 14.84 -2.97
N ILE A 73 -3.27 13.78 -2.86
CA ILE A 73 -1.82 13.83 -2.95
C ILE A 73 -1.38 13.52 -4.39
N ASP A 74 -0.56 14.41 -4.94
CA ASP A 74 0.15 14.19 -6.21
C ASP A 74 1.38 13.30 -5.96
N VAL A 75 1.19 11.99 -6.11
CA VAL A 75 2.21 10.98 -5.81
C VAL A 75 3.40 11.09 -6.77
N GLU A 76 3.16 11.34 -8.05
CA GLU A 76 4.21 11.46 -9.07
C GLU A 76 5.20 12.55 -8.69
N LYS A 77 4.69 13.75 -8.42
CA LYS A 77 5.53 14.89 -8.01
C LYS A 77 6.27 14.67 -6.70
N VAL A 78 5.65 13.97 -5.74
CA VAL A 78 6.30 13.64 -4.45
C VAL A 78 7.40 12.59 -4.65
N LEU A 79 7.18 11.59 -5.50
CA LEU A 79 8.18 10.58 -5.84
C LEU A 79 9.38 11.18 -6.57
N GLU A 80 9.16 12.01 -7.58
CA GLU A 80 10.22 12.72 -8.31
C GLU A 80 11.17 13.46 -7.36
N LYS A 81 10.61 14.28 -6.47
CA LYS A 81 11.39 15.02 -5.46
C LYS A 81 12.20 14.09 -4.54
N LYS A 82 11.63 12.93 -4.19
CA LYS A 82 12.31 11.98 -3.30
C LYS A 82 13.47 11.28 -4.03
N ILE A 83 13.27 10.91 -5.30
CA ILE A 83 14.31 10.34 -6.17
C ILE A 83 15.45 11.33 -6.36
N GLU A 84 15.16 12.61 -6.65
CA GLU A 84 16.19 13.67 -6.75
C GLU A 84 17.02 13.78 -5.47
N LYS A 85 16.36 13.74 -4.30
CA LYS A 85 17.04 13.80 -3.00
C LYS A 85 17.96 12.59 -2.78
N ILE A 86 17.50 11.39 -3.15
CA ILE A 86 18.29 10.15 -3.06
C ILE A 86 19.50 10.23 -4.00
N ASN A 87 19.30 10.64 -5.26
CA ASN A 87 20.39 10.77 -6.23
C ASN A 87 21.47 11.77 -5.77
N LYS A 88 21.07 12.89 -5.15
CA LYS A 88 22.04 13.83 -4.55
C LYS A 88 22.84 13.22 -3.40
N PHE A 89 22.24 12.29 -2.64
CA PHE A 89 22.92 11.63 -1.52
C PHE A 89 23.92 10.57 -1.99
N TRP A 90 23.59 9.78 -3.02
CA TRP A 90 24.47 8.72 -3.52
C TRP A 90 25.56 9.21 -4.48
N ASN A 91 25.35 10.33 -5.16
CA ASN A 91 26.31 10.92 -6.10
C ASN A 91 27.16 12.06 -5.49
N GLY A 92 27.03 12.29 -4.18
CA GLY A 92 27.74 13.35 -3.43
C GLY A 92 28.91 12.82 -2.62
#